data_AF-A0A8T4M748-F1
#
_entry.id   AF-A0A8T4M748-F1
#
_cell.length_a   1.000
_cell.length_b   1.000
_cell.length_c   1.000
_cell.angle_alpha   90.00
_cell.angle_beta   90.00
_cell.angle_gamma   90.00
#
_symmetry.space_group_name_H-M   'P 1'
#
loop_
_entity.id
_entity.type
_entity.pdbx_description
1 polymer ?
#
loop_
_entity_poly.entity_id
_entity_poly.type
_entity_poly.pdbx_seq_one_letter_code
_entity_poly.pdbx_strand_id
1 'polypeptide(L)'
;MANEKFDLRSLFLREFVKAILSNYKIPEIKVQYENLVHDSQNVETSQIPFTEDFSQSMIAREDFNNHVLSLIPKAPRFINQPKQIKPNQRQIIPIRHNLPRPVIHPIIQNIKMTPKTQVTGEKGLSIANLGLSKIDNLLRSPSILSIESPGPGRPLLINNSGAIQSTQVALTNEEIDKILKEFSEQTKIPLIPGMFKAVYRNLIITAVISEVAGTRFLIQKRNPFQRF
;
A
#
# COMPACT_ATOMS: atom_id res chain seq x y z
N MET A 1 -34.40 13.32 -36.20
CA MET A 1 -34.49 12.93 -34.79
C MET A 1 -33.10 12.47 -34.35
N ALA A 2 -32.38 13.31 -33.61
CA ALA A 2 -31.00 13.04 -33.21
C ALA A 2 -30.98 12.08 -32.01
N ASN A 3 -30.27 10.98 -32.15
CA ASN A 3 -30.15 9.93 -31.16
C ASN A 3 -29.04 10.33 -30.17
N GLU A 4 -29.40 11.05 -29.11
CA GLU A 4 -28.49 11.34 -27.99
C GLU A 4 -28.09 10.02 -27.33
N LYS A 5 -26.88 9.53 -27.65
CA LYS A 5 -26.25 8.48 -26.85
C LYS A 5 -25.97 9.05 -25.47
N PHE A 6 -26.80 8.68 -24.51
CA PHE A 6 -26.57 8.90 -23.09
C PHE A 6 -25.24 8.24 -22.69
N ASP A 7 -24.18 9.04 -22.56
CA ASP A 7 -22.90 8.57 -22.06
C ASP A 7 -22.96 8.55 -20.53
N LEU A 8 -22.99 7.35 -19.95
CA LEU A 8 -22.98 7.17 -18.49
C LEU A 8 -21.79 7.87 -17.83
N ARG A 9 -20.68 8.07 -18.55
CA ARG A 9 -19.51 8.79 -18.03
C ARG A 9 -19.78 10.28 -17.86
N SER A 10 -20.45 10.90 -18.82
CA SER A 10 -20.76 12.34 -18.73
C SER A 10 -21.80 12.60 -17.64
N LEU A 11 -22.78 11.72 -17.50
CA LEU A 11 -23.77 11.78 -16.42
C LEU A 11 -23.11 11.59 -15.05
N PHE A 12 -22.25 10.57 -14.90
CA PHE A 12 -21.52 10.36 -13.66
C PHE A 12 -20.65 11.57 -13.31
N LEU A 13 -19.87 12.09 -14.26
CA LEU A 13 -18.99 13.23 -14.03
C LEU A 13 -19.78 14.47 -13.60
N ARG A 14 -20.93 14.72 -14.25
CA ARG A 14 -21.82 15.83 -13.91
C ARG A 14 -22.38 15.70 -12.50
N GLU A 15 -22.96 14.54 -12.15
CA GLU A 15 -23.53 14.34 -10.81
C GLU A 15 -22.46 14.33 -9.72
N PHE A 16 -21.27 13.79 -10.02
CA PHE A 16 -20.13 13.79 -9.11
C PHE A 16 -19.63 15.21 -8.81
N VAL A 17 -19.41 16.04 -9.85
CA VAL A 17 -18.97 17.44 -9.68
C VAL A 17 -20.02 18.23 -8.89
N LYS A 18 -21.31 18.02 -9.18
CA LYS A 18 -22.40 18.66 -8.44
C LYS A 18 -22.38 18.28 -6.95
N ALA A 19 -22.10 17.02 -6.63
CA ALA A 19 -21.99 16.55 -5.25
C ALA A 19 -20.76 17.11 -4.52
N ILE A 20 -19.64 17.35 -5.21
CA ILE A 20 -18.48 18.04 -4.63
C ILE A 20 -18.86 19.48 -4.28
N LEU A 21 -19.43 20.22 -5.24
CA LEU A 21 -19.76 21.62 -5.05
C LEU A 21 -20.80 21.84 -3.95
N SER A 22 -21.78 20.95 -3.81
CA SER A 22 -22.79 21.06 -2.75
C SER A 22 -22.26 20.74 -1.35
N ASN A 23 -21.23 19.90 -1.25
CA ASN A 23 -20.69 19.43 0.04
C ASN A 23 -19.38 20.13 0.44
N TYR A 24 -18.81 20.95 -0.44
CA TYR A 24 -17.61 21.73 -0.14
C TYR A 24 -17.97 22.91 0.77
N LYS A 25 -17.71 22.76 2.07
CA LYS A 25 -17.64 23.90 2.99
C LYS A 25 -16.32 24.60 2.77
N ILE A 26 -16.35 25.86 2.35
CA ILE A 26 -15.16 26.71 2.30
C ILE A 26 -14.58 26.73 3.72
N PRO A 27 -13.37 26.21 3.97
CA PRO A 27 -12.74 26.40 5.26
C PRO A 27 -12.52 27.90 5.45
N GLU A 28 -13.03 28.45 6.55
CA GLU A 28 -12.66 29.81 6.97
C GLU A 28 -11.16 29.83 7.25
N ILE A 29 -10.37 30.23 6.26
CA ILE A 29 -8.94 30.46 6.45
C ILE A 29 -8.82 31.74 7.29
N LYS A 30 -8.71 31.59 8.60
CA LYS A 30 -8.25 32.67 9.49
C LYS A 30 -6.76 32.85 9.26
N VAL A 31 -6.41 33.72 8.32
CA VAL A 31 -5.02 34.17 8.15
C VAL A 31 -4.71 35.11 9.32
N GLN A 32 -3.92 34.63 10.29
CA GLN A 32 -3.34 35.50 11.31
C GLN A 32 -2.07 36.12 10.73
N TYR A 33 -2.17 37.38 10.32
CA TYR A 33 -0.98 38.19 10.02
C TYR A 33 -0.50 38.82 11.32
N GLU A 34 0.32 38.08 12.07
CA GLU A 34 1.10 38.68 13.15
C GLU A 34 2.57 38.57 12.80
N ASN A 35 3.20 39.75 12.78
CA ASN A 35 4.63 40.03 12.70
C ASN A 35 5.21 40.31 11.30
N LEU A 36 4.85 41.47 10.75
CA LEU A 36 5.85 42.38 10.17
C LEU A 36 5.61 43.79 10.71
N VAL A 37 6.65 44.32 11.33
CA VAL A 37 6.71 45.51 12.18
C VAL A 37 6.76 46.80 11.34
N HIS A 38 6.07 47.82 11.86
CA HIS A 38 6.23 49.28 11.74
C HIS A 38 6.71 49.86 10.40
N ASP A 39 5.87 50.68 9.76
CA ASP A 39 5.96 52.13 9.95
C ASP A 39 4.89 52.88 9.14
N SER A 40 4.52 54.05 9.66
CA SER A 40 3.87 55.18 8.97
C SER A 40 2.35 55.24 8.91
N GLN A 41 1.90 56.35 9.49
CA GLN A 41 0.55 56.86 9.69
C GLN A 41 -0.23 57.18 8.40
N ASN A 42 -1.56 57.18 8.56
CA ASN A 42 -2.60 57.83 7.73
C ASN A 42 -2.74 57.37 6.28
N VAL A 43 -3.87 56.74 5.94
CA VAL A 43 -4.83 57.19 4.89
C VAL A 43 -6.08 56.28 4.95
N GLU A 44 -7.20 56.90 5.33
CA GLU A 44 -8.54 56.81 4.72
C GLU A 44 -9.10 55.42 4.34
N THR A 45 -10.23 55.09 5.00
CA THR A 45 -11.19 54.05 4.60
C THR A 45 -11.57 54.19 3.12
N SER A 46 -10.99 53.36 2.28
CA SER A 46 -11.46 53.11 0.92
C SER A 46 -12.18 51.76 0.91
N GLN A 47 -13.51 51.82 0.82
CA GLN A 47 -14.32 50.70 0.37
C GLN A 47 -13.84 50.32 -1.03
N ILE A 48 -13.17 49.18 -1.18
CA ILE A 48 -12.83 48.66 -2.49
C ILE A 48 -14.12 48.07 -3.08
N PRO A 49 -14.65 48.59 -4.20
CA PRO A 49 -15.79 47.99 -4.87
C PRO A 49 -15.36 46.61 -5.39
N PHE A 50 -16.18 45.60 -5.13
CA PHE A 50 -16.09 44.30 -5.79
C PHE A 50 -16.45 44.52 -7.27
N THR A 51 -15.45 44.74 -8.13
CA THR A 51 -15.65 44.74 -9.57
C THR A 51 -15.64 43.30 -10.08
N GLU A 52 -16.64 42.96 -10.88
CA GLU A 52 -16.92 41.64 -11.49
C GLU A 52 -15.90 41.20 -12.56
N ASP A 53 -14.61 41.52 -12.41
CA ASP A 53 -13.61 41.31 -13.48
C ASP A 53 -12.78 40.02 -13.35
N PHE A 54 -13.06 39.16 -12.37
CA PHE A 54 -12.39 37.85 -12.28
C PHE A 54 -12.91 36.81 -13.29
N SER A 55 -14.00 37.11 -13.99
CA SER A 55 -14.63 36.24 -14.98
C SER A 55 -13.91 36.22 -16.34
N GLN A 56 -13.11 37.25 -16.65
CA GLN A 56 -12.51 37.43 -17.98
C GLN A 56 -11.08 36.89 -18.12
N SER A 57 -10.40 36.52 -17.03
CA SER A 57 -9.05 35.95 -17.10
C SER A 57 -9.01 34.44 -17.41
N MET A 58 -10.17 33.78 -17.44
CA MET A 58 -10.32 32.34 -17.75
C MET A 58 -10.76 32.06 -19.20
N ILE A 59 -10.83 33.07 -20.08
CA ILE A 59 -11.27 32.91 -21.48
C ILE A 59 -10.11 32.98 -22.49
N ALA A 60 -8.89 33.30 -22.07
CA ALA A 60 -7.73 33.42 -22.98
C ALA A 60 -6.69 32.31 -22.78
N ARG A 61 -7.07 31.03 -22.96
CA ARG A 61 -6.12 29.92 -23.16
C ARG A 61 -6.74 28.83 -24.05
N GLU A 62 -7.01 29.16 -25.32
CA GLU A 62 -7.45 28.19 -26.34
C GLU A 62 -6.31 27.49 -27.11
N ASP A 63 -5.04 27.69 -26.75
CA ASP A 63 -3.91 27.23 -27.60
C ASP A 63 -3.15 25.97 -27.14
N PHE A 64 -3.65 25.21 -26.16
CA PHE A 64 -2.97 23.98 -25.70
C PHE A 64 -3.60 22.66 -26.20
N ASN A 65 -4.44 22.71 -27.23
CA ASN A 65 -5.13 21.53 -27.76
C ASN A 65 -4.45 20.81 -28.95
N ASN A 66 -3.19 21.13 -29.28
CA ASN A 66 -2.50 20.51 -30.42
C ASN A 66 -1.37 19.52 -30.08
N HIS A 67 -1.23 19.06 -28.83
CA HIS A 67 -0.22 18.04 -28.49
C HIS A 67 -0.69 16.76 -27.78
N VAL A 68 -2.01 16.47 -27.74
CA VAL A 68 -2.50 15.20 -27.16
C VAL A 68 -3.40 14.43 -28.13
N LEU A 69 -2.96 14.33 -29.39
CA LEU A 69 -3.50 13.37 -30.36
C LEU A 69 -2.37 12.43 -30.82
N SER A 70 -2.08 11.41 -30.01
CA SER A 70 -1.65 10.07 -30.48
C SER A 70 -1.28 9.13 -29.32
N LEU A 71 -2.23 8.84 -28.43
CA LEU A 71 -2.17 7.62 -27.62
C LEU A 71 -3.44 6.80 -27.87
N ILE A 72 -3.64 6.43 -29.13
CA ILE A 72 -4.53 5.34 -29.50
C ILE A 72 -3.83 4.06 -29.02
N PRO A 73 -4.39 3.27 -28.07
CA PRO A 73 -3.86 1.95 -27.81
C PRO A 73 -4.09 1.10 -29.06
N LYS A 74 -3.00 0.73 -29.74
CA LYS A 74 -3.04 -0.24 -30.83
C LYS A 74 -3.63 -1.54 -30.28
N ALA A 75 -4.68 -2.04 -30.92
CA ALA A 75 -5.30 -3.32 -30.58
C ALA A 75 -4.23 -4.42 -30.48
N PRO A 76 -4.34 -5.36 -29.51
CA PRO A 76 -3.36 -6.41 -29.34
C PRO A 76 -3.32 -7.27 -30.62
N ARG A 77 -2.16 -7.29 -31.26
CA ARG A 77 -1.88 -8.24 -32.34
C ARG A 77 -1.90 -9.63 -31.73
N PHE A 78 -2.78 -10.49 -32.23
CA PHE A 78 -2.75 -11.92 -31.95
C PHE A 78 -1.35 -12.45 -32.32
N ILE A 79 -0.59 -12.82 -31.30
CA ILE A 79 0.66 -13.57 -31.48
C ILE A 79 0.25 -14.94 -32.04
N ASN A 80 0.70 -15.23 -33.26
CA ASN A 80 0.57 -16.54 -33.86
C ASN A 80 1.09 -17.60 -32.87
N GLN A 81 0.23 -18.57 -32.55
CA GLN A 81 0.56 -19.68 -31.67
C GLN A 81 1.83 -20.40 -32.17
N PRO A 82 2.79 -20.73 -31.30
CA PRO A 82 3.89 -21.60 -31.69
C PRO A 82 3.32 -22.97 -32.08
N LYS A 83 3.68 -23.45 -33.28
CA LYS A 83 3.37 -24.80 -33.75
C LYS A 83 3.75 -25.80 -32.66
N GLN A 84 2.78 -26.60 -32.23
CA GLN A 84 3.00 -27.73 -31.34
C GLN A 84 3.96 -28.71 -31.99
N ILE A 85 5.19 -28.76 -31.49
CA ILE A 85 6.17 -29.79 -31.85
C ILE A 85 5.74 -31.05 -31.11
N LYS A 86 5.32 -32.08 -31.85
CA LYS A 86 4.97 -33.39 -31.30
C LYS A 86 6.16 -33.96 -30.51
N PRO A 87 5.96 -34.48 -29.29
CA PRO A 87 7.04 -35.12 -28.55
C PRO A 87 7.46 -36.41 -29.28
N ASN A 88 8.71 -36.44 -29.73
CA ASN A 88 9.33 -37.64 -30.27
C ASN A 88 9.54 -38.63 -29.12
N GLN A 89 8.73 -39.68 -29.07
CA GLN A 89 8.84 -40.76 -28.10
C GLN A 89 10.11 -41.57 -28.41
N ARG A 90 11.25 -41.14 -27.84
CA ARG A 90 12.42 -42.01 -27.75
C ARG A 90 12.11 -43.08 -26.72
N GLN A 91 11.93 -44.31 -27.20
CA GLN A 91 11.84 -45.50 -26.36
C GLN A 91 13.13 -45.62 -25.54
N ILE A 92 13.02 -45.43 -24.23
CA ILE A 92 14.11 -45.66 -23.29
C ILE A 92 14.17 -47.17 -23.05
N ILE A 93 15.21 -47.82 -23.56
CA ILE A 93 15.52 -49.22 -23.27
C ILE A 93 15.93 -49.30 -21.78
N PRO A 94 15.29 -50.13 -20.95
CA PRO A 94 15.71 -50.29 -19.57
C PRO A 94 16.99 -51.13 -19.50
N ILE A 95 18.12 -50.46 -19.30
CA ILE A 95 19.39 -51.13 -19.02
C ILE A 95 19.33 -51.67 -17.58
N ARG A 96 19.18 -52.99 -17.44
CA ARG A 96 19.35 -53.69 -16.16
C ARG A 96 20.85 -53.94 -15.91
N HIS A 97 21.50 -53.08 -15.14
CA HIS A 97 22.77 -53.42 -14.50
C HIS A 97 22.50 -53.82 -13.04
N ASN A 98 22.45 -55.13 -12.80
CA ASN A 98 22.56 -55.69 -11.45
C ASN A 98 24.04 -55.64 -11.04
N LEU A 99 24.47 -54.56 -10.39
CA LEU A 99 25.71 -54.58 -9.61
C LEU A 99 25.41 -55.02 -8.18
N PRO A 100 26.18 -55.96 -7.61
CA PRO A 100 26.06 -56.32 -6.20
C PRO A 100 26.46 -55.11 -5.33
N ARG A 101 25.53 -54.63 -4.50
CA ARG A 101 25.82 -53.61 -3.49
C ARG A 101 26.66 -54.23 -2.37
N PRO A 102 27.81 -53.65 -1.99
CA PRO A 102 28.46 -54.01 -0.75
C PRO A 102 27.59 -53.58 0.43
N VAL A 103 27.36 -54.49 1.37
CA VAL A 103 26.68 -54.22 2.63
C VAL A 103 27.60 -53.36 3.48
N ILE A 104 27.32 -52.07 3.57
CA ILE A 104 27.99 -51.17 4.52
C ILE A 104 27.27 -51.34 5.85
N HIS A 105 27.91 -52.01 6.81
CA HIS A 105 27.45 -52.02 8.20
C HIS A 105 27.70 -50.64 8.81
N PRO A 106 26.68 -49.93 9.33
CA PRO A 106 26.91 -48.70 10.06
C PRO A 106 27.57 -49.03 11.41
N ILE A 107 28.81 -48.56 11.58
CA ILE A 107 29.42 -48.44 12.91
C ILE A 107 28.62 -47.36 13.64
N ILE A 108 27.80 -47.78 14.60
CA ILE A 108 27.10 -46.88 15.52
C ILE A 108 28.14 -46.30 16.46
N GLN A 109 28.73 -45.16 16.11
CA GLN A 109 29.37 -44.30 17.08
C GLN A 109 28.26 -43.55 17.80
N ASN A 110 27.96 -43.98 19.04
CA ASN A 110 27.15 -43.21 19.98
C ASN A 110 27.88 -41.92 20.36
N ILE A 111 27.85 -40.93 19.47
CA ILE A 111 28.18 -39.56 19.85
C ILE A 111 26.98 -39.06 20.64
N LYS A 112 27.08 -39.15 21.96
CA LYS A 112 26.15 -38.52 22.90
C LYS A 112 26.36 -37.00 22.80
N MET A 113 25.92 -36.41 21.68
CA MET A 113 25.78 -34.97 21.57
C MET A 113 24.60 -34.59 22.44
N THR A 114 24.87 -34.20 23.68
CA THR A 114 23.94 -33.38 24.41
C THR A 114 23.82 -32.07 23.64
N PRO A 115 22.63 -31.69 23.13
CA PRO A 115 22.46 -30.34 22.68
C PRO A 115 22.58 -29.48 23.92
N LYS A 116 23.74 -28.86 24.13
CA LYS A 116 23.77 -27.55 24.78
C LYS A 116 23.01 -26.64 23.83
N THR A 117 21.69 -26.63 23.98
CA THR A 117 20.85 -25.52 23.57
C THR A 117 21.46 -24.33 24.27
N GLN A 118 22.36 -23.65 23.59
CA GLN A 118 22.69 -22.29 23.91
C GLN A 118 21.38 -21.55 23.69
N VAL A 119 20.61 -21.43 24.77
CA VAL A 119 19.62 -20.37 24.91
C VAL A 119 20.45 -19.09 25.03
N THR A 120 21.14 -18.73 23.94
CA THR A 120 21.51 -17.35 23.70
C THR A 120 20.15 -16.69 23.69
N GLY A 121 19.84 -15.98 24.78
CA GLY A 121 18.59 -15.27 24.91
C GLY A 121 18.44 -14.39 23.68
N GLU A 122 17.70 -14.88 22.69
CA GLU A 122 16.99 -14.02 21.78
C GLU A 122 16.15 -13.18 22.72
N LYS A 123 16.61 -11.96 23.00
CA LYS A 123 15.78 -10.89 23.52
C LYS A 123 14.56 -10.90 22.61
N GLY A 124 13.50 -11.56 23.08
CA GLY A 124 12.35 -11.90 22.27
C GLY A 124 11.90 -10.64 21.56
N LEU A 125 11.82 -10.74 20.23
CA LEU A 125 11.38 -9.73 19.27
C LEU A 125 10.52 -8.65 19.93
N SER A 126 11.16 -7.64 20.53
CA SER A 126 10.44 -6.56 21.18
C SER A 126 10.13 -5.54 20.11
N ILE A 127 9.18 -5.91 19.25
CA ILE A 127 8.26 -4.94 18.65
C ILE A 127 7.49 -4.22 19.76
N ALA A 128 7.55 -4.67 21.03
CA ALA A 128 7.06 -3.97 22.23
C ALA A 128 7.47 -2.48 22.36
N ASN A 129 8.45 -1.99 21.59
CA ASN A 129 8.82 -0.57 21.53
C ASN A 129 8.14 0.22 20.40
N LEU A 130 7.51 -0.43 19.43
CA LEU A 130 6.46 0.15 18.60
C LEU A 130 5.20 -0.06 19.43
N GLY A 131 4.62 0.90 20.17
CA GLY A 131 3.52 0.71 21.11
C GLY A 131 2.19 0.18 20.52
N LEU A 132 2.24 -1.04 19.98
CA LEU A 132 1.30 -1.80 19.16
C LEU A 132 0.66 -2.95 19.95
N SER A 133 0.38 -2.72 21.22
CA SER A 133 -0.03 -3.76 22.18
C SER A 133 -1.12 -4.70 21.65
N LYS A 134 -2.06 -4.20 20.85
CA LYS A 134 -3.13 -4.99 20.22
C LYS A 134 -2.67 -5.95 19.11
N ILE A 135 -1.67 -5.57 18.32
CA ILE A 135 -1.19 -6.38 17.18
C ILE A 135 0.14 -7.08 17.44
N ASP A 136 0.81 -6.78 18.56
CA ASP A 136 2.09 -7.39 18.94
C ASP A 136 2.04 -8.92 18.98
N ASN A 137 0.99 -9.48 19.60
CA ASN A 137 0.81 -10.93 19.67
C ASN A 137 0.64 -11.55 18.28
N LEU A 138 -0.06 -10.85 17.38
CA LEU A 138 -0.26 -11.28 16.00
C LEU A 138 1.05 -11.22 15.21
N LEU A 139 1.83 -10.15 15.39
CA LEU A 139 3.13 -9.98 14.73
C LEU A 139 4.18 -10.99 15.22
N ARG A 140 4.13 -11.40 16.48
CA ARG A 140 5.04 -12.43 17.03
C ARG A 140 4.71 -13.84 16.55
N SER A 141 3.45 -14.14 16.22
CA SER A 141 3.03 -15.48 15.80
C SER A 141 3.67 -15.87 14.46
N PRO A 142 4.49 -16.94 14.38
CA PRO A 142 5.18 -17.31 13.15
C PRO A 142 4.24 -17.73 12.02
N SER A 143 3.05 -18.27 12.35
CA SER A 143 2.07 -18.73 11.36
C SER A 143 1.36 -17.56 10.64
N ILE A 144 1.37 -16.37 11.24
CA ILE A 144 0.79 -15.15 10.63
C ILE A 144 1.83 -14.54 9.69
N LEU A 145 1.51 -14.54 8.39
CA LEU A 145 2.34 -14.02 7.30
C LEU A 145 2.07 -12.53 7.04
N SER A 146 0.83 -12.08 7.20
CA SER A 146 0.46 -10.67 7.06
C SER A 146 -0.75 -10.29 7.90
N ILE A 147 -0.86 -8.99 8.21
CA ILE A 147 -1.96 -8.36 8.93
C ILE A 147 -2.45 -7.18 8.10
N GLU A 148 -3.74 -7.13 7.78
CA GLU A 148 -4.40 -6.06 7.06
C GLU A 148 -5.40 -5.34 7.97
N SER A 149 -5.36 -4.01 7.95
CA SER A 149 -6.39 -3.13 8.50
C SER A 149 -7.21 -2.51 7.37
N PRO A 150 -8.48 -2.92 7.19
CA PRO A 150 -9.37 -2.36 6.17
C PRO A 150 -9.82 -0.92 6.46
N GLY A 151 -9.49 -0.37 7.62
CA GLY A 151 -9.84 0.97 8.06
C GLY A 151 -10.15 1.05 9.57
N PRO A 152 -10.31 2.26 10.13
CA PRO A 152 -10.65 2.46 11.54
C PRO A 152 -11.95 1.76 11.94
N GLY A 153 -11.96 1.15 13.12
CA GLY A 153 -13.11 0.44 13.70
C GLY A 153 -13.45 -0.89 13.03
N ARG A 154 -12.71 -1.30 11.99
CA ARG A 154 -12.94 -2.58 11.31
C ARG A 154 -12.06 -3.68 11.90
N PRO A 155 -12.54 -4.93 11.94
CA PRO A 155 -11.73 -6.04 12.38
C PRO A 155 -10.51 -6.26 11.46
N LEU A 156 -9.37 -6.58 12.06
CA LEU A 156 -8.15 -6.90 11.31
C LEU A 156 -8.31 -8.23 10.59
N LEU A 157 -7.77 -8.30 9.38
CA LEU A 157 -7.64 -9.53 8.60
C LEU A 157 -6.21 -10.04 8.75
N ILE A 158 -6.06 -11.34 9.01
CA ILE A 158 -4.75 -11.98 9.08
C ILE A 158 -4.62 -13.02 7.97
N ASN A 159 -3.44 -13.10 7.37
CA ASN A 159 -3.08 -14.23 6.52
C ASN A 159 -2.32 -15.24 7.39
N ASN A 160 -3.00 -16.30 7.80
CA ASN A 160 -2.42 -17.39 8.56
C ASN A 160 -2.11 -18.55 7.62
N SER A 161 -0.82 -18.77 7.34
CA SER A 161 -0.36 -19.87 6.49
C SER A 161 -1.06 -19.97 5.13
N GLY A 162 -1.41 -18.82 4.53
CA GLY A 162 -2.10 -18.73 3.24
C GLY A 162 -3.62 -18.52 3.34
N ALA A 163 -4.23 -18.74 4.50
CA ALA A 163 -5.67 -18.54 4.71
C ALA A 163 -5.95 -17.16 5.32
N ILE A 164 -6.89 -16.42 4.71
CA ILE A 164 -7.35 -15.13 5.25
C ILE A 164 -8.40 -15.38 6.33
N GLN A 165 -8.19 -14.82 7.52
CA GLN A 165 -9.09 -14.94 8.67
C GLN A 165 -9.38 -13.56 9.26
N SER A 166 -10.64 -13.29 9.60
CA SER A 166 -11.01 -12.09 10.35
C SER A 166 -10.76 -12.32 11.84
N THR A 167 -10.19 -11.32 12.51
CA THR A 167 -10.02 -11.32 13.97
C THR A 167 -11.17 -10.57 14.65
N GLN A 168 -11.18 -10.54 15.98
CA GLN A 168 -12.06 -9.65 16.76
C GLN A 168 -11.37 -8.32 17.11
N VAL A 169 -10.08 -8.18 16.78
CA VAL A 169 -9.30 -6.99 17.09
C VAL A 169 -9.64 -5.93 16.05
N ALA A 170 -10.14 -4.79 16.50
CA ALA A 170 -10.33 -3.59 15.69
C ALA A 170 -9.43 -2.46 16.22
N LEU A 171 -8.92 -1.66 15.29
CA LEU A 171 -8.05 -0.52 15.60
C LEU A 171 -8.81 0.79 15.44
N THR A 172 -8.63 1.72 16.38
CA THR A 172 -9.12 3.09 16.21
C THR A 172 -8.23 3.89 15.26
N ASN A 173 -8.65 5.10 14.90
CA ASN A 173 -7.84 5.95 14.02
C ASN A 173 -6.51 6.33 14.69
N GLU A 174 -6.57 6.69 15.98
CA GLU A 174 -5.41 7.07 16.79
C GLU A 174 -4.42 5.90 16.92
N GLU A 175 -4.93 4.68 17.05
CA GLU A 175 -4.10 3.48 17.08
C GLU A 175 -3.39 3.27 15.75
N ILE A 176 -4.11 3.38 14.63
CA ILE A 176 -3.55 3.27 13.27
C ILE A 176 -2.46 4.32 13.05
N ASP A 177 -2.73 5.58 13.39
CA ASP A 177 -1.78 6.68 13.24
C ASP A 177 -0.53 6.47 14.09
N LYS A 178 -0.68 5.93 15.31
CA LYS A 178 0.44 5.55 16.15
C LYS A 178 1.31 4.46 15.49
N ILE A 179 0.70 3.44 14.88
CA ILE A 179 1.43 2.40 14.13
C ILE A 179 2.28 3.06 13.03
N LEU A 180 1.64 3.88 12.19
CA LEU A 180 2.33 4.50 11.07
C LEU A 180 3.43 5.44 11.54
N LYS A 181 3.20 6.22 12.60
CA LYS A 181 4.18 7.14 13.17
C LYS A 181 5.42 6.40 13.64
N GLU A 182 5.25 5.25 14.28
CA GLU A 182 6.37 4.42 14.71
C GLU A 182 7.16 3.85 13.53
N PHE A 183 6.51 3.36 12.48
CA PHE A 183 7.21 2.95 11.26
C PHE A 183 7.95 4.13 10.61
N SER A 184 7.34 5.31 10.55
CA SER A 184 7.96 6.54 10.06
C SER A 184 9.20 6.92 10.88
N GLU A 185 9.11 6.89 12.21
CA GLU A 185 10.21 7.22 13.11
C GLU A 185 11.39 6.23 13.00
N GLN A 186 11.09 4.93 12.86
CA GLN A 186 12.11 3.88 12.74
C GLN A 186 12.78 3.85 11.37
N THR A 187 12.05 4.18 10.30
CA THR A 187 12.57 4.13 8.92
C THR A 187 13.01 5.49 8.38
N LYS A 188 12.70 6.57 9.11
CA LYS A 188 12.91 7.97 8.69
C LYS A 188 12.17 8.35 7.41
N ILE A 189 11.13 7.60 7.05
CA ILE A 189 10.25 7.90 5.92
C ILE A 189 9.08 8.74 6.45
N PRO A 190 8.83 9.96 5.94
CA PRO A 190 7.77 10.82 6.44
C PRO A 190 6.36 10.27 6.10
N LEU A 191 5.40 10.53 6.99
CA LEU A 191 3.98 10.28 6.72
C LEU A 191 3.38 11.43 5.92
N ILE A 192 2.96 11.15 4.70
CA ILE A 192 2.33 12.09 3.79
C ILE A 192 1.00 11.47 3.32
N PRO A 193 -0.09 12.25 3.18
CA PRO A 193 -1.33 11.74 2.59
C PRO A 193 -1.09 11.01 1.26
N GLY A 194 -1.80 9.89 1.05
CA GLY A 194 -1.57 9.01 -0.10
C GLY A 194 -0.91 7.69 0.29
N MET A 195 0.04 7.21 -0.51
CA MET A 195 0.70 5.91 -0.28
C MET A 195 1.91 6.07 0.63
N PHE A 196 1.96 5.28 1.70
CA PHE A 196 3.12 5.11 2.55
C PHE A 196 3.63 3.68 2.46
N LYS A 197 4.91 3.47 2.15
CA LYS A 197 5.53 2.15 2.12
C LYS A 197 6.89 2.20 2.78
N ALA A 198 7.09 1.33 3.76
CA ALA A 198 8.31 1.29 4.56
C ALA A 198 8.70 -0.14 4.91
N VAL A 199 9.99 -0.37 5.12
CA VAL A 199 10.53 -1.66 5.55
C VAL A 199 11.27 -1.45 6.85
N TYR A 200 10.90 -2.21 7.87
CA TYR A 200 11.61 -2.23 9.15
C TYR A 200 11.90 -3.66 9.56
N ARG A 201 13.19 -4.03 9.61
CA ARG A 201 13.67 -5.39 9.86
C ARG A 201 13.06 -6.40 8.87
N ASN A 202 12.24 -7.32 9.36
CA ASN A 202 11.53 -8.34 8.58
C ASN A 202 10.07 -7.96 8.31
N LEU A 203 9.65 -6.73 8.57
CA LEU A 203 8.29 -6.25 8.32
C LEU A 203 8.28 -5.23 7.19
N ILE A 204 7.30 -5.38 6.30
CA ILE A 204 7.01 -4.45 5.21
C ILE A 204 5.63 -3.89 5.49
N ILE A 205 5.52 -2.58 5.70
CA ILE A 205 4.23 -1.90 5.82
C ILE A 205 3.91 -1.19 4.52
N THR A 206 2.67 -1.34 4.05
CA THR A 206 2.10 -0.58 2.94
C THR A 206 0.78 0.00 3.43
N ALA A 207 0.64 1.32 3.40
CA ALA A 207 -0.54 2.03 3.87
C ALA A 207 -1.05 3.03 2.84
N VAL A 208 -2.36 3.24 2.87
CA VAL A 208 -3.06 4.31 2.15
C VAL A 208 -3.62 5.24 3.22
N ILE A 209 -3.01 6.41 3.34
CA ILE A 209 -3.36 7.46 4.30
C ILE A 209 -4.39 8.37 3.63
N SER A 210 -5.62 8.37 4.16
CA SER A 210 -6.73 9.16 3.63
C SER A 210 -7.52 9.78 4.77
N GLU A 211 -7.67 11.10 4.74
CA GLU A 211 -8.49 11.84 5.71
C GLU A 211 -9.99 11.56 5.54
N VAL A 212 -10.43 11.27 4.31
CA VAL A 212 -11.85 11.07 3.98
C VAL A 212 -12.30 9.62 4.16
N ALA A 213 -11.51 8.67 3.66
CA ALA A 213 -11.88 7.25 3.66
C ALA A 213 -11.32 6.48 4.87
N GLY A 214 -10.51 7.14 5.70
CA GLY A 214 -9.74 6.53 6.77
C GLY A 214 -8.50 5.80 6.26
N THR A 215 -7.51 5.68 7.14
CA THR A 215 -6.23 5.04 6.84
C THR A 215 -6.36 3.53 6.79
N ARG A 216 -5.81 2.91 5.74
CA ARG A 216 -5.76 1.45 5.55
C ARG A 216 -4.32 1.01 5.50
N PHE A 217 -4.00 -0.18 6.00
CA PHE A 217 -2.64 -0.69 5.89
C PHE A 217 -2.57 -2.21 5.79
N LEU A 218 -1.43 -2.69 5.30
CA LEU A 218 -1.01 -4.07 5.24
C LEU A 218 0.42 -4.18 5.77
N ILE A 219 0.63 -5.00 6.81
CA ILE A 219 1.93 -5.39 7.30
C ILE A 219 2.21 -6.81 6.84
N GLN A 220 3.30 -7.02 6.10
CA GLN A 220 3.75 -8.32 5.63
C GLN A 220 5.08 -8.70 6.28
N LYS A 221 5.23 -9.97 6.65
CA LYS A 221 6.54 -10.51 7.01
C LYS A 221 7.33 -10.86 5.76
N ARG A 222 8.60 -10.50 5.74
CA ARG A 222 9.51 -10.86 4.67
C ARG A 222 9.68 -12.38 4.67
N ASN A 223 9.13 -13.05 3.66
CA ASN A 223 9.34 -14.48 3.47
C ASN A 223 10.76 -14.71 2.94
N PRO A 224 11.63 -15.45 3.64
CA PRO A 224 12.99 -15.71 3.15
C PRO A 224 13.02 -16.57 1.86
N PHE A 225 11.91 -17.22 1.50
CA PHE A 225 11.82 -18.10 0.34
C PHE A 225 11.29 -17.43 -0.93
N GLN A 226 10.86 -16.17 -0.87
CA GLN A 226 10.41 -15.44 -2.05
C GLN A 226 11.64 -14.82 -2.73
N ARG A 227 12.21 -15.56 -3.71
CA ARG A 227 13.28 -15.04 -4.57
C ARG A 227 12.69 -14.02 -5.54
N PHE A 228 13.36 -12.87 -5.65
CA PHE A 228 13.06 -11.81 -6.62
C PHE A 228 13.39 -12.25 -8.04
#